data_AF-A0A7R9HYS8-F1
#
_entry.id   AF-A0A7R9HYS8-F1
#
_cell.length_a   1.000
_cell.length_b   1.000
_cell.length_c   1.000
_cell.angle_alpha   90.00
_cell.angle_beta   90.00
_cell.angle_gamma   90.00
#
_symmetry.space_group_name_H-M   'P 1'
#
loop_
_entity.id
_entity.type
_entity.pdbx_description
1 polymer ?
#
loop_
_entity_poly.entity_id
_entity_poly.type
_entity_poly.pdbx_seq_one_letter_code
_entity_poly.pdbx_strand_id
1 'polypeptide(L)'
;MIKSTPEALQGNLGTDLATMVSKFRYGVQYTSSKDEHEEDFGWIEVAVGKLNMEASQLEANFVAIIQDVLSMAPKREAPFVTRCLAVCPPSVETLKLDIEPYIVGLKSQEGSEEVGDEDEGTDEVHRVAASS
;
A
#
# COMPACT_ATOMS: atom_id res chain seq x y z
N MET A 1 -28.76 7.95 9.43
CA MET A 1 -28.50 8.68 8.17
C MET A 1 -27.01 8.62 7.91
N ILE A 2 -26.59 7.92 6.86
CA ILE A 2 -25.17 7.87 6.46
C ILE A 2 -24.89 9.17 5.69
N LYS A 3 -23.87 9.91 6.10
CA LYS A 3 -23.44 11.18 5.47
C LYS A 3 -22.92 10.85 4.07
N SER A 4 -23.74 11.10 3.04
CA SER A 4 -23.48 10.74 1.63
C SER A 4 -22.96 11.93 0.81
N THR A 5 -22.12 12.78 1.41
CA THR A 5 -21.56 13.95 0.71
C THR A 5 -20.23 13.56 0.08
N PRO A 6 -20.04 13.70 -1.25
CA PRO A 6 -18.77 13.38 -1.89
C PRO A 6 -17.68 14.36 -1.45
N GLU A 7 -16.58 13.85 -0.92
CA GLU A 7 -15.39 14.62 -0.56
C GLU A 7 -14.25 14.34 -1.54
N ALA A 8 -13.59 15.39 -2.04
CA ALA A 8 -12.42 15.27 -2.91
C ALA A 8 -11.27 14.52 -2.22
N LEU A 9 -11.11 14.72 -0.91
CA LEU A 9 -10.08 14.08 -0.10
C LEU A 9 -10.24 12.56 -0.02
N GLN A 10 -11.49 12.07 -0.07
CA GLN A 10 -11.79 10.63 -0.06
C GLN A 10 -11.63 9.97 -1.44
N GLY A 11 -11.21 10.73 -2.47
CA GLY A 11 -11.00 10.21 -3.83
C GLY A 11 -12.30 9.92 -4.60
N ASN A 12 -13.45 10.34 -4.06
CA ASN A 12 -14.78 10.10 -4.64
C ASN A 12 -15.27 11.25 -5.53
N LEU A 13 -14.45 12.28 -5.73
CA LEU A 13 -14.71 13.42 -6.61
C LEU A 13 -13.47 13.70 -7.46
N GLY A 14 -13.52 13.34 -8.73
CA GLY A 14 -12.41 13.47 -9.68
C GLY A 14 -12.90 13.46 -11.14
N THR A 15 -12.01 13.74 -12.07
CA THR A 15 -12.32 13.82 -13.51
C THR A 15 -12.26 12.46 -14.22
N ASP A 16 -11.57 11.47 -13.63
CA ASP A 16 -11.45 10.12 -14.17
C ASP A 16 -12.49 9.17 -13.55
N LEU A 17 -13.62 9.05 -14.25
CA LEU A 17 -14.74 8.21 -13.83
C LEU A 17 -14.38 6.71 -13.82
N ALA A 18 -13.57 6.24 -14.76
CA ALA A 18 -13.28 4.81 -14.90
C ALA A 18 -12.46 4.30 -13.70
N THR A 19 -11.45 5.06 -13.30
CA THR A 19 -10.64 4.73 -12.12
C THR A 19 -11.45 4.85 -10.83
N MET A 20 -12.32 5.86 -10.70
CA MET A 20 -13.19 6.00 -9.52
C MET A 20 -14.15 4.83 -9.35
N VAL A 21 -14.79 4.37 -10.43
CA VAL A 21 -15.71 3.21 -10.37
C VAL A 21 -14.96 1.94 -9.96
N SER A 22 -13.75 1.77 -10.46
CA SER A 22 -12.90 0.63 -10.10
C SER A 22 -12.50 0.67 -8.62
N LYS A 23 -12.06 1.83 -8.12
CA LYS A 23 -11.76 2.04 -6.69
C LYS A 23 -12.99 1.86 -5.81
N PHE A 24 -14.15 2.31 -6.24
CA PHE A 24 -15.38 2.12 -5.48
C PHE A 24 -15.81 0.65 -5.41
N ARG A 25 -15.58 -0.11 -6.48
CA ARG A 25 -15.97 -1.52 -6.56
C ARG A 25 -15.01 -2.47 -5.83
N TYR A 26 -13.71 -2.20 -5.90
CA TYR A 26 -12.67 -3.11 -5.41
C TYR A 26 -11.84 -2.53 -4.26
N GLY A 27 -11.93 -1.22 -4.01
CA GLY A 27 -11.17 -0.56 -2.97
C GLY A 27 -11.67 -0.93 -1.59
N VAL A 28 -10.72 -1.08 -0.68
CA VAL A 28 -10.97 -1.33 0.74
C VAL A 28 -10.45 -0.12 1.50
N GLN A 29 -11.30 0.48 2.32
CA GLN A 29 -10.89 1.54 3.24
C GLN A 29 -10.65 0.93 4.62
N TYR A 30 -9.51 1.26 5.20
CA TYR A 30 -9.16 0.91 6.56
C TYR A 30 -8.51 2.12 7.23
N THR A 31 -8.59 2.17 8.54
CA THR A 31 -8.02 3.25 9.35
C THR A 31 -7.21 2.63 10.47
N SER A 32 -6.07 3.24 10.78
CA SER A 32 -5.30 2.88 11.97
C SER A 32 -5.90 3.57 13.18
N SER A 33 -6.30 2.78 14.17
CA SER A 33 -6.68 3.26 15.50
C SER A 33 -5.46 3.17 16.41
N LYS A 34 -5.21 4.22 17.19
CA LYS A 34 -4.21 4.20 18.26
C LYS A 34 -4.87 3.88 19.59
N ASP A 35 -4.14 3.23 20.48
CA ASP A 35 -4.60 3.10 21.87
C ASP A 35 -4.56 4.46 22.58
N GLU A 36 -5.46 4.65 23.55
CA GLU A 36 -5.53 5.89 24.33
C GLU A 36 -4.46 5.93 25.43
N HIS A 37 -4.00 4.77 25.91
CA HIS A 37 -3.05 4.63 27.01
C HIS A 37 -1.63 4.29 26.52
N GLU A 38 -1.51 3.57 25.39
CA GLU A 38 -0.23 3.22 24.78
C GLU A 38 -0.05 3.94 23.43
N GLU A 39 0.70 5.04 23.43
CA GLU A 39 0.93 5.86 22.22
C GLU A 39 1.69 5.11 21.11
N ASP A 40 2.44 4.07 21.46
CA ASP A 40 3.20 3.23 20.53
C ASP A 40 2.39 2.03 20.00
N PHE A 41 1.16 1.82 20.49
CA PHE A 41 0.29 0.73 20.05
C PHE A 41 -0.83 1.23 19.15
N GLY A 42 -1.00 0.54 18.03
CA GLY A 42 -2.11 0.76 17.12
C GLY A 42 -2.54 -0.53 16.46
N TRP A 43 -3.78 -0.56 15.98
CA TRP A 43 -4.32 -1.69 15.24
C TRP A 43 -5.12 -1.23 14.05
N ILE A 44 -5.19 -2.12 13.05
CA ILE A 44 -5.97 -1.97 11.84
C ILE A 44 -6.92 -3.16 11.78
N GLU A 45 -8.20 -2.87 11.59
CA GLU A 45 -9.22 -3.88 11.30
C GLU A 45 -9.65 -3.74 9.84
N VAL A 46 -9.52 -4.82 9.08
CA VAL A 46 -9.81 -4.82 7.64
C VAL A 46 -10.41 -6.16 7.23
N ALA A 47 -11.45 -6.10 6.40
CA ALA A 47 -12.08 -7.28 5.84
C ALA A 47 -11.29 -7.77 4.62
N VAL A 48 -10.58 -8.89 4.79
CA VAL A 48 -9.76 -9.50 3.71
C VAL A 48 -10.59 -10.28 2.68
N GLY A 49 -11.80 -10.72 3.03
CA GLY A 49 -12.65 -11.47 2.12
C GLY A 49 -13.86 -12.12 2.80
N LYS A 50 -14.58 -12.93 2.03
CA LYS A 50 -15.73 -13.71 2.50
C LYS A 50 -15.30 -15.14 2.80
N LEU A 51 -15.98 -15.80 3.74
CA LEU A 51 -15.69 -17.19 4.11
C LEU A 51 -15.80 -18.19 2.93
N ASN A 52 -16.64 -17.89 1.94
CA ASN A 52 -16.85 -18.75 0.77
C ASN A 52 -15.85 -18.48 -0.37
N MET A 53 -14.85 -17.61 -0.18
CA MET A 53 -13.79 -17.39 -1.17
C MET A 53 -12.77 -18.54 -1.15
N GLU A 54 -12.11 -18.73 -2.27
CA GLU A 54 -11.06 -19.73 -2.40
C GLU A 54 -9.77 -19.25 -1.70
N ALA A 55 -8.99 -20.20 -1.16
CA ALA A 55 -7.85 -19.89 -0.30
C ALA A 55 -6.79 -19.04 -1.03
N SER A 56 -6.53 -19.30 -2.31
CA SER A 56 -5.55 -18.50 -3.08
C SER A 56 -5.97 -17.03 -3.23
N GLN A 57 -7.27 -16.77 -3.35
CA GLN A 57 -7.80 -15.41 -3.44
C GLN A 57 -7.70 -14.68 -2.10
N LEU A 58 -7.97 -15.39 -1.00
CA LEU A 58 -7.83 -14.83 0.35
C LEU A 58 -6.36 -14.49 0.66
N GLU A 59 -5.44 -15.37 0.27
CA GLU A 59 -4.00 -15.13 0.42
C GLU A 59 -3.56 -13.92 -0.40
N ALA A 60 -3.96 -13.83 -1.67
CA ALA A 60 -3.64 -12.67 -2.53
C ALA A 60 -4.17 -11.35 -1.95
N ASN A 61 -5.40 -11.33 -1.43
CA ASN A 61 -5.97 -10.15 -0.77
C ASN A 61 -5.18 -9.78 0.50
N PHE A 62 -4.81 -10.78 1.30
CA PHE A 62 -4.02 -10.57 2.51
C PHE A 62 -2.65 -9.99 2.20
N VAL A 63 -1.95 -10.54 1.20
CA VAL A 63 -0.65 -10.04 0.74
C VAL A 63 -0.76 -8.58 0.28
N ALA A 64 -1.76 -8.25 -0.53
CA ALA A 64 -1.96 -6.89 -1.02
C ALA A 64 -2.14 -5.89 0.13
N ILE A 65 -2.93 -6.24 1.15
CA ILE A 65 -3.16 -5.39 2.32
C ILE A 65 -1.88 -5.23 3.15
N ILE A 66 -1.16 -6.32 3.42
CA ILE A 66 0.09 -6.27 4.20
C ILE A 66 1.15 -5.43 3.49
N GLN A 67 1.28 -5.57 2.17
CA GLN A 67 2.19 -4.77 1.35
C GLN A 67 1.82 -3.29 1.38
N ASP A 68 0.53 -2.96 1.24
CA ASP A 68 0.04 -1.57 1.32
C ASP A 68 0.32 -0.95 2.69
N VAL A 69 0.04 -1.68 3.77
CA VAL A 69 0.35 -1.23 5.14
C VAL A 69 1.85 -1.03 5.36
N LEU A 70 2.69 -1.94 4.85
CA LEU A 70 4.15 -1.84 4.98
C LEU A 70 4.73 -0.70 4.13
N SER A 71 4.09 -0.33 3.01
CA SER A 71 4.51 0.83 2.20
C SER A 71 4.36 2.16 2.94
N MET A 72 3.44 2.22 3.91
CA MET A 72 3.21 3.36 4.79
C MET A 72 4.07 3.32 6.07
N ALA A 73 4.95 2.32 6.21
CA ALA A 73 5.78 2.18 7.39
C ALA A 73 6.81 3.33 7.51
N PRO A 74 7.00 3.90 8.71
CA PRO A 74 8.05 4.87 8.94
C PRO A 74 9.44 4.21 8.83
N LYS A 75 10.46 4.97 8.41
CA LYS A 75 11.87 4.53 8.23
C LYS A 75 12.62 4.20 9.54
N ARG A 76 11.92 3.68 10.56
CA ARG A 76 12.50 3.27 11.84
C ARG A 76 12.91 1.81 11.79
N GLU A 77 13.98 1.44 12.49
CA GLU A 77 14.51 0.07 12.51
C GLU A 77 13.64 -0.93 13.30
N ALA A 78 12.60 -0.44 13.99
CA ALA A 78 11.69 -1.27 14.78
C ALA A 78 10.67 -2.03 13.89
N PRO A 79 10.26 -3.26 14.27
CA PRO A 79 9.23 -4.00 13.55
C PRO A 79 7.92 -3.20 13.53
N PHE A 80 7.43 -2.91 12.33
CA PHE A 80 6.21 -2.10 12.16
C PHE A 80 4.94 -2.90 12.48
N VAL A 81 4.90 -4.17 12.07
CA VAL A 81 3.78 -5.09 12.33
C VAL A 81 4.25 -6.21 13.23
N THR A 82 3.72 -6.27 14.45
CA THR A 82 4.14 -7.24 15.49
C THR A 82 3.27 -8.49 15.51
N ARG A 83 1.98 -8.37 15.19
CA ARG A 83 1.00 -9.46 15.29
C ARG A 83 -0.14 -9.27 14.31
N CYS A 84 -0.56 -10.36 13.69
CA CYS A 84 -1.75 -10.41 12.85
C CYS A 84 -2.70 -11.49 13.36
N LEU A 85 -3.98 -11.16 13.35
CA LEU A 85 -5.05 -12.01 13.84
C LEU A 85 -6.16 -12.06 12.79
N ALA A 86 -6.58 -13.27 12.46
CA ALA A 86 -7.79 -13.48 11.69
C ALA A 86 -8.95 -13.79 12.63
N VAL A 87 -10.06 -13.08 12.42
CA VAL A 87 -11.31 -13.25 13.16
C VAL A 87 -12.43 -13.44 12.13
N CYS A 88 -13.36 -14.34 12.42
CA CYS A 88 -14.49 -14.66 11.54
C CYS A 88 -15.81 -14.55 12.29
N PRO A 89 -16.45 -13.37 12.32
CA PRO A 89 -17.78 -13.23 12.92
C PRO A 89 -18.79 -14.18 12.26
N PRO A 90 -19.68 -14.86 13.02
CA PRO A 90 -19.97 -14.71 14.45
C PRO A 90 -19.10 -15.53 15.39
N SER A 91 -18.08 -16.24 14.90
CA SER A 91 -17.17 -17.01 15.75
C SER A 91 -16.33 -16.08 16.61
N VAL A 92 -16.08 -16.50 17.86
CA VAL A 92 -15.17 -15.83 18.81
C VAL A 92 -13.73 -16.30 18.65
N GLU A 93 -13.50 -17.27 17.76
CA GLU A 93 -12.18 -17.80 17.51
C GLU A 93 -11.28 -16.77 16.86
N THR A 94 -10.04 -16.71 17.35
CA THR A 94 -9.00 -15.84 16.83
C THR A 94 -7.83 -16.71 16.39
N LEU A 95 -7.52 -16.69 15.10
CA LEU A 95 -6.40 -17.42 14.55
C LEU A 95 -5.20 -16.49 14.43
N LYS A 96 -4.07 -16.89 15.01
CA LYS A 96 -2.79 -16.19 14.82
C LYS A 96 -2.25 -16.52 13.44
N LEU A 97 -1.99 -15.51 12.63
CA LEU A 97 -1.33 -15.66 11.34
C LEU A 97 0.16 -15.33 11.48
N ASP A 98 0.98 -16.10 10.77
CA ASP A 98 2.40 -15.80 10.64
C ASP A 98 2.63 -14.83 9.48
N ILE A 99 3.33 -13.73 9.76
CA ILE A 99 3.53 -12.60 8.82
C ILE A 99 4.97 -12.57 8.32
N GLU A 100 5.90 -13.21 9.03
CA GLU A 100 7.32 -13.26 8.70
C GLU A 100 7.59 -13.59 7.21
N PRO A 101 6.94 -14.60 6.58
CA PRO A 101 7.22 -14.91 5.18
C PRO A 101 6.82 -13.78 4.21
N TYR A 102 5.83 -12.97 4.56
CA TYR A 102 5.33 -11.90 3.69
C TYR A 102 6.15 -10.60 3.83
N ILE A 103 6.81 -10.40 4.97
CA ILE A 103 7.67 -9.22 5.23
C ILE A 103 9.01 -9.34 4.48
N VAL A 104 9.57 -10.55 4.39
CA VAL A 104 10.88 -10.80 3.75
C VAL A 104 10.84 -10.55 2.23
N GLY A 105 9.69 -10.81 1.60
CA GLY A 105 9.48 -10.56 0.16
C GLY A 105 9.61 -9.07 -0.22
N LEU A 106 9.20 -8.14 0.66
CA LEU A 106 9.25 -6.70 0.41
C LEU A 106 10.67 -6.12 0.45
N LYS A 107 11.48 -6.51 1.45
CA LYS A 107 12.87 -6.06 1.56
C LYS A 107 13.72 -6.45 0.35
N SER A 108 13.32 -7.51 -0.35
CA SER A 108 14.04 -7.99 -1.55
C SER A 108 13.70 -7.19 -2.80
N GLN A 109 12.60 -6.42 -2.83
CA GLN A 109 12.18 -5.60 -3.98
C GLN A 109 12.64 -4.14 -3.92
N GLU A 110 13.05 -3.61 -2.77
CA GLU A 110 13.52 -2.22 -2.63
C GLU A 110 14.98 -2.02 -3.10
N GLY A 111 15.63 -3.05 -3.67
CA GLY A 111 17.05 -3.06 -4.03
C GLY A 111 17.41 -2.92 -5.51
N SER A 112 16.47 -2.57 -6.39
CA SER A 112 16.76 -2.55 -7.84
C SER A 112 16.05 -1.45 -8.63
N GLU A 113 16.24 -0.18 -8.27
CA GLU A 113 16.09 0.95 -9.20
C GLU A 113 17.13 2.04 -8.88
N GLU A 114 18.41 1.76 -9.16
CA GLU A 114 19.38 2.81 -9.53
C GLU A 114 19.52 2.77 -11.05
N VAL A 115 18.71 3.57 -11.76
CA VAL A 115 19.00 3.94 -13.14
C VAL A 115 19.93 5.14 -13.06
N GLY A 116 21.18 4.92 -13.46
CA GLY A 116 22.27 5.87 -13.39
C GLY A 116 22.03 7.13 -14.23
N ASP A 117 22.50 8.24 -13.67
CA ASP A 117 22.85 9.45 -14.41
C ASP A 117 23.86 9.09 -15.52
N GLU A 118 23.47 9.30 -16.77
CA GLU A 118 24.39 9.45 -17.90
C GLU A 118 24.31 10.90 -18.38
N ASP A 119 25.15 11.74 -17.75
CA ASP A 119 25.59 13.04 -18.24
C ASP A 119 26.59 12.81 -19.39
N GLU A 120 26.14 12.91 -20.65
CA GLU A 120 27.04 13.03 -21.80
C GLU A 120 27.10 14.48 -22.28
N GLY A 121 28.09 15.20 -21.76
CA GLY A 121 28.63 16.40 -22.40
C GLY A 121 29.29 16.05 -23.73
N THR A 122 28.96 16.82 -24.77
CA THR A 122 29.70 16.81 -26.05
C THR A 122 30.18 18.23 -26.37
N ASP A 123 31.50 18.40 -26.31
CA ASP A 123 32.25 19.60 -26.68
C ASP A 123 32.27 19.83 -28.21
N GLU A 124 32.36 21.11 -28.56
CA GLU A 124 32.46 21.73 -29.88
C GLU A 124 33.54 21.16 -30.82
N VAL A 125 33.28 21.10 -32.15
CA VAL A 125 34.24 21.62 -33.18
C VAL A 125 33.56 22.00 -34.52
N HIS A 126 33.46 23.33 -34.75
CA HIS A 126 33.80 24.08 -35.98
C HIS A 126 33.24 23.70 -37.38
N ARG A 127 32.46 24.62 -37.98
CA ARG A 127 32.54 24.94 -39.43
C ARG A 127 32.55 26.45 -39.68
N VAL A 128 33.50 26.85 -40.50
CA VAL A 128 33.90 28.21 -40.89
C VAL A 128 33.18 28.64 -42.18
N ALA A 129 33.07 29.96 -42.35
CA ALA A 129 32.78 30.75 -43.57
C ALA A 129 31.29 30.91 -43.95
N ALA A 130 30.78 32.10 -44.32
CA ALA A 130 31.42 33.27 -44.92
C ALA A 130 30.68 34.61 -44.67
N SER A 131 31.49 35.68 -44.63
CA SER A 131 31.34 37.10 -45.05
C SER A 131 30.10 37.46 -45.92
N SER A 132 29.53 38.67 -45.90
CA SER A 132 30.10 40.04 -45.83
C SER A 132 29.07 41.05 -45.33
#